data_AF-A0A2E9TFF1-F1
#
_entry.id   AF-A0A2E9TFF1-F1
#
_cell.length_a   1.000
_cell.length_b   1.000
_cell.length_c   1.000
_cell.angle_alpha   90.00
_cell.angle_beta   90.00
_cell.angle_gamma   90.00
#
_symmetry.space_group_name_H-M   'P 1'
#
loop_
_entity.id
_entity.type
_entity.pdbx_description
1 polymer ?
#
loop_
_entity_poly.entity_id
_entity_poly.type
_entity_poly.pdbx_seq_one_letter_code
_entity_poly.pdbx_strand_id
1 'polypeptide(L)'
;MEGGPSACNGPSLGRSPMANEARVAENNRRRIRFRYEANPQMNAGPRQAGESSPVIGAPRPVSIVKNPAFVRLWAIGGLTSTMMWLDMLVIALLTLDLTGSPFLVSLTFFLRFTPMLFGFGIGVIADRMNRKRLMAFGLGVQMTVAAVLATLVVTNAIDYWHLAVGALITGAVMASEFPVRRTMIGEIVDPDRVGQAVALESGTSAGSRILGPIIGGTFFATVGPEGGFMLGVVLYGLALLVALSMRYTPPGRETETSGPFQQIREGVSYIRGSRLMVGTLIVTLLMNVFGFPYVSQQPVVAREHLMVNDVLVGALQSIEGLGAFIGAALIVAFARPNHYTRIYLYGSLLFVVATIVFSRSDWYWFSFGTVFFGGVGMASFAAMQSAIMIYAASPAMRARVMGSVAMFIGLGPIGQINIGLLADLIDPRTAILITGGTGLFTLLLAAVAFPILRSGRAMELDRVQRLAQAEDLRAIDDSRESTEPTGAN
;
A
#
# COMPACT_ATOMS: atom_id res chain seq x y z
N MET A 1 47.26 73.91 21.65
CA MET A 1 48.04 74.10 22.89
C MET A 1 47.09 73.83 24.05
N GLU A 2 47.46 72.84 24.87
CA GLU A 2 47.13 72.65 26.31
C GLU A 2 45.64 72.58 26.72
N GLY A 3 45.13 71.65 27.54
CA GLY A 3 45.64 70.54 28.37
C GLY A 3 44.42 69.98 29.16
N GLY A 4 44.35 68.67 29.39
CA GLY A 4 43.24 67.99 30.12
C GLY A 4 43.35 68.08 31.67
N PRO A 5 42.87 67.10 32.47
CA PRO A 5 41.76 66.14 32.34
C PRO A 5 40.91 65.99 33.65
N SER A 6 39.82 65.19 33.65
CA SER A 6 39.14 64.49 34.80
C SER A 6 37.65 64.30 34.49
N ALA A 7 36.90 63.24 34.80
CA ALA A 7 37.12 61.85 35.18
C ALA A 7 35.75 61.13 35.03
N CYS A 8 35.75 59.82 34.86
CA CYS A 8 34.61 58.94 34.58
C CYS A 8 33.43 59.04 35.56
N ASN A 9 32.20 58.99 35.02
CA ASN A 9 31.03 58.31 35.63
C ASN A 9 30.03 57.95 34.52
N GLY A 10 29.81 56.66 34.31
CA GLY A 10 28.89 56.12 33.29
C GLY A 10 27.41 56.14 33.72
N PRO A 11 26.44 56.24 32.80
CA PRO A 11 25.02 56.11 33.13
C PRO A 11 24.53 54.65 33.07
N SER A 12 23.58 54.39 33.97
CA SER A 12 22.81 53.17 34.22
C SER A 12 22.13 52.54 32.98
N LEU A 13 22.35 51.25 32.77
CA LEU A 13 21.56 50.39 31.88
C LEU A 13 20.20 50.04 32.52
N GLY A 14 19.11 50.43 31.86
CA GLY A 14 17.76 49.94 32.14
C GLY A 14 17.64 48.43 31.87
N ARG A 15 16.97 47.71 32.77
CA ARG A 15 16.74 46.26 32.70
C ARG A 15 15.81 45.88 31.55
N SER A 16 16.14 44.79 30.84
CA SER A 16 15.42 44.28 29.67
C SER A 16 14.18 43.42 30.02
N PRO A 17 13.18 43.30 29.12
CA PRO A 17 11.92 42.58 29.33
C PRO A 17 12.05 41.06 29.55
N MET A 18 13.16 40.44 29.14
CA MET A 18 13.36 38.98 29.23
C MET A 18 13.44 38.43 30.66
N ALA A 19 13.79 39.26 31.65
CA ALA A 19 13.88 38.83 33.03
C ALA A 19 12.52 38.60 33.70
N ASN A 20 11.44 39.16 33.14
CA ASN A 20 10.10 39.07 33.74
C ASN A 20 9.36 37.80 33.31
N GLU A 21 9.51 37.36 32.06
CA GLU A 21 8.85 36.15 31.53
C GLU A 21 9.44 34.86 32.13
N ALA A 22 10.76 34.81 32.33
CA ALA A 22 11.41 33.68 33.00
C ALA A 22 10.95 33.50 34.45
N ARG A 23 10.70 34.62 35.17
CA ARG A 23 10.14 34.59 36.54
C ARG A 23 8.70 34.10 36.57
N VAL A 24 7.87 34.44 35.58
CA VAL A 24 6.47 33.98 35.52
C VAL A 24 6.39 32.48 35.19
N ALA A 25 7.23 31.98 34.29
CA ALA A 25 7.29 30.56 33.93
C ALA A 25 7.75 29.68 35.11
N GLU A 26 8.73 30.14 35.91
CA GLU A 26 9.19 29.40 37.08
C GLU A 26 8.16 29.41 38.24
N ASN A 27 7.43 30.51 38.41
CA ASN A 27 6.38 30.61 39.44
C ASN A 27 5.16 29.71 39.12
N ASN A 28 4.82 29.54 37.84
CA ASN A 28 3.78 28.59 37.41
C ASN A 28 4.21 27.12 37.57
N ARG A 29 5.49 26.78 37.30
CA ARG A 29 6.00 25.42 37.55
C ARG A 29 5.99 25.05 39.04
N ARG A 30 6.30 26.00 39.94
CA ARG A 30 6.22 25.77 41.39
C ARG A 30 4.78 25.59 41.88
N ARG A 31 3.81 26.34 41.34
CA ARG A 31 2.38 26.20 41.67
C ARG A 31 1.78 24.85 41.25
N ILE A 32 2.18 24.31 40.11
CA ILE A 32 1.69 23.00 39.63
C ILE A 32 2.28 21.86 40.46
N ARG A 33 3.56 21.95 40.85
CA ARG A 33 4.23 20.93 41.67
C ARG A 33 3.66 20.87 43.10
N PHE A 34 3.40 22.03 43.72
CA PHE A 34 2.80 22.09 45.06
C PHE A 34 1.37 21.53 45.12
N ARG A 35 0.62 21.59 44.01
CA ARG A 35 -0.75 21.06 43.96
C ARG A 35 -0.81 19.53 43.85
N TYR A 36 0.28 18.89 43.39
CA TYR A 36 0.37 17.44 43.27
C TYR A 36 0.89 16.76 44.56
N GLU A 37 1.69 17.46 45.36
CA GLU A 37 2.31 16.89 46.57
C GLU A 37 1.48 17.10 47.85
N ALA A 38 0.49 18.00 47.85
CA ALA A 38 -0.24 18.40 49.05
C ALA A 38 -1.57 17.68 49.34
N ASN A 39 -2.00 16.68 48.54
CA ASN A 39 -3.26 15.98 48.85
C ASN A 39 -3.33 14.51 48.37
N PRO A 40 -2.87 13.53 49.18
CA PRO A 40 -2.95 12.10 48.84
C PRO A 40 -4.37 11.51 48.89
N GLN A 41 -5.38 12.26 49.34
CA GLN A 41 -6.73 11.73 49.63
C GLN A 41 -7.80 12.06 48.57
N MET A 42 -7.45 12.74 47.47
CA MET A 42 -8.42 13.06 46.41
C MET A 42 -8.63 11.95 45.35
N ASN A 43 -8.06 10.75 45.55
CA ASN A 43 -8.21 9.59 44.65
C ASN A 43 -8.99 8.40 45.25
N ALA A 44 -9.81 8.65 46.27
CA ALA A 44 -10.72 7.64 46.79
C ALA A 44 -12.17 8.00 46.44
N GLY A 45 -12.59 7.62 45.23
CA GLY A 45 -14.02 7.52 44.92
C GLY A 45 -14.70 6.47 45.82
N PRO A 46 -16.02 6.57 46.06
CA PRO A 46 -16.69 5.71 47.02
C PRO A 46 -16.58 4.23 46.61
N ARG A 47 -16.06 3.38 47.50
CA ARG A 47 -16.16 1.92 47.39
C ARG A 47 -17.63 1.55 47.60
N GLN A 48 -18.40 1.43 46.52
CA GLN A 48 -19.65 0.70 46.54
C GLN A 48 -19.35 -0.80 46.56
N ALA A 49 -19.80 -1.44 47.63
CA ALA A 49 -19.80 -2.88 47.79
C ALA A 49 -20.90 -3.50 46.93
N GLY A 50 -20.56 -4.57 46.21
CA GLY A 50 -21.51 -5.63 45.87
C GLY A 50 -22.51 -5.36 44.75
N GLU A 51 -22.03 -5.22 43.51
CA GLU A 51 -22.80 -5.65 42.35
C GLU A 51 -21.80 -6.22 41.34
N SER A 52 -21.76 -7.55 41.25
CA SER A 52 -21.04 -8.27 40.21
C SER A 52 -21.63 -7.87 38.86
N SER A 53 -21.00 -6.88 38.22
CA SER A 53 -21.16 -6.67 36.78
C SER A 53 -21.01 -8.03 36.11
N PRO A 54 -21.96 -8.47 35.27
CA PRO A 54 -21.77 -9.70 34.53
C PRO A 54 -20.48 -9.48 33.74
N VAL A 55 -19.45 -10.25 34.07
CA VAL A 55 -18.30 -10.45 33.20
C VAL A 55 -18.92 -10.74 31.85
N ILE A 56 -18.84 -9.79 30.92
CA ILE A 56 -19.24 -10.00 29.53
C ILE A 56 -18.39 -11.19 29.12
N GLY A 57 -19.01 -12.37 29.12
CA GLY A 57 -18.33 -13.61 28.82
C GLY A 57 -17.67 -13.37 27.48
N ALA A 58 -16.35 -13.54 27.43
CA ALA A 58 -15.59 -13.46 26.19
C ALA A 58 -16.41 -14.21 25.13
N PRO A 59 -16.85 -13.55 24.04
CA PRO A 59 -17.70 -14.19 23.06
C PRO A 59 -16.97 -15.46 22.63
N ARG A 60 -17.61 -16.61 22.87
CA ARG A 60 -17.05 -17.93 22.54
C ARG A 60 -16.47 -17.82 21.12
N PRO A 61 -15.23 -18.28 20.86
CA PRO A 61 -14.61 -18.13 19.56
C PRO A 61 -15.29 -19.09 18.57
N VAL A 62 -16.48 -18.71 18.10
CA VAL A 62 -17.05 -19.29 16.90
C VAL A 62 -16.20 -18.75 15.78
N SER A 63 -15.22 -19.56 15.36
CA SER A 63 -14.31 -19.26 14.25
C SER A 63 -15.11 -18.69 13.08
N ILE A 64 -14.66 -17.57 12.52
CA ILE A 64 -15.25 -16.94 11.34
C ILE A 64 -15.37 -17.91 10.15
N VAL A 65 -14.54 -18.95 10.14
CA VAL A 65 -14.56 -20.07 9.18
C VAL A 65 -15.84 -20.92 9.28
N LYS A 66 -16.65 -20.76 10.34
CA LYS A 66 -17.98 -21.38 10.44
C LYS A 66 -19.07 -20.59 9.71
N ASN A 67 -18.83 -19.33 9.33
CA ASN A 67 -19.78 -18.54 8.55
C ASN A 67 -19.66 -18.94 7.05
N PRO A 68 -20.67 -19.62 6.47
CA PRO A 68 -20.58 -20.13 5.10
C PRO A 68 -20.53 -19.01 4.06
N ALA A 69 -21.10 -17.84 4.33
CA ALA A 69 -21.06 -16.71 3.41
C ALA A 69 -19.65 -16.09 3.37
N PHE A 70 -18.99 -15.97 4.53
CA PHE A 70 -17.60 -15.55 4.61
C PHE A 70 -16.67 -16.54 3.90
N VAL A 71 -16.77 -17.84 4.21
CA VAL A 71 -15.90 -18.87 3.60
C VAL A 71 -16.02 -18.89 2.08
N ARG A 72 -17.21 -18.69 1.53
CA ARG A 72 -17.41 -18.63 0.07
C ARG A 72 -16.72 -17.41 -0.55
N LEU A 73 -16.82 -16.22 0.05
CA LEU A 73 -16.11 -15.02 -0.44
C LEU A 73 -14.59 -15.15 -0.29
N TRP A 74 -14.15 -15.73 0.82
CA TRP A 74 -12.75 -16.01 1.06
C TRP A 74 -12.19 -17.02 0.05
N ALA A 75 -12.94 -18.08 -0.27
CA ALA A 75 -12.58 -19.06 -1.29
C ALA A 75 -12.52 -18.43 -2.69
N ILE A 76 -13.51 -17.62 -3.07
CA ILE A 76 -13.47 -16.84 -4.33
C ILE A 76 -12.18 -16.03 -4.39
N GLY A 77 -11.88 -15.28 -3.32
CA GLY A 77 -10.67 -14.48 -3.25
C GLY A 77 -9.37 -15.28 -3.36
N GLY A 78 -9.30 -16.45 -2.74
CA GLY A 78 -8.14 -17.34 -2.84
C GLY A 78 -7.95 -17.94 -4.24
N LEU A 79 -9.04 -18.34 -4.89
CA LEU A 79 -9.01 -18.86 -6.26
C LEU A 79 -8.56 -17.78 -7.25
N THR A 80 -9.19 -16.60 -7.19
CA THR A 80 -8.84 -15.49 -8.10
C THR A 80 -7.45 -14.94 -7.84
N SER A 81 -7.00 -14.85 -6.58
CA SER A 81 -5.66 -14.33 -6.25
C SER A 81 -4.57 -15.30 -6.69
N THR A 82 -4.79 -16.61 -6.53
CA THR A 82 -3.84 -17.63 -7.01
C THR A 82 -3.74 -17.57 -8.53
N MET A 83 -4.88 -17.49 -9.21
CA MET A 83 -4.91 -17.39 -10.66
C MET A 83 -4.26 -16.08 -11.16
N MET A 84 -4.45 -14.96 -10.47
CA MET A 84 -3.82 -13.69 -10.85
C MET A 84 -2.29 -13.80 -10.92
N TRP A 85 -1.65 -14.35 -9.89
CA TRP A 85 -0.19 -14.49 -9.86
C TRP A 85 0.33 -15.53 -10.85
N LEU A 86 -0.43 -16.61 -11.04
CA LEU A 86 -0.13 -17.62 -12.05
C LEU A 86 -0.18 -17.04 -13.46
N ASP A 87 -1.28 -16.36 -13.79
CA ASP A 87 -1.56 -15.76 -15.08
C ASP A 87 -0.52 -14.71 -15.47
N MET A 88 -0.07 -13.89 -14.50
CA MET A 88 0.98 -12.90 -14.75
C MET A 88 2.30 -13.54 -15.21
N LEU A 89 2.67 -14.70 -14.67
CA LEU A 89 3.86 -15.42 -15.11
C LEU A 89 3.63 -16.05 -16.48
N VAL A 90 2.50 -16.76 -16.68
CA VAL A 90 2.19 -17.44 -17.94
C VAL A 90 2.13 -16.46 -19.11
N ILE A 91 1.46 -15.31 -18.92
CA ILE A 91 1.40 -14.24 -19.92
C ILE A 91 2.79 -13.67 -20.20
N ALA A 92 3.64 -13.48 -19.17
CA ALA A 92 4.99 -12.97 -19.39
C ALA A 92 5.83 -13.92 -20.24
N LEU A 93 5.83 -15.22 -19.91
CA LEU A 93 6.58 -16.24 -20.64
C LEU A 93 6.05 -16.43 -22.06
N LEU A 94 4.72 -16.53 -22.24
CA LEU A 94 4.12 -16.71 -23.56
C LEU A 94 4.32 -15.47 -24.45
N THR A 95 4.24 -14.26 -23.88
CA THR A 95 4.53 -13.03 -24.64
C THR A 95 5.97 -13.05 -25.14
N LEU A 96 6.92 -13.49 -24.31
CA LEU A 96 8.31 -13.62 -24.69
C LEU A 96 8.49 -14.69 -25.78
N ASP A 97 7.83 -15.84 -25.67
CA ASP A 97 7.88 -16.90 -26.70
C ASP A 97 7.33 -16.47 -28.06
N LEU A 98 6.24 -15.70 -28.06
CA LEU A 98 5.60 -15.27 -29.31
C LEU A 98 6.35 -14.14 -30.01
N THR A 99 7.05 -13.30 -29.26
CA THR A 99 7.53 -12.00 -29.78
C THR A 99 9.03 -11.79 -29.65
N GLY A 100 9.69 -12.46 -28.73
CA GLY A 100 11.08 -12.19 -28.35
C GLY A 100 11.33 -10.77 -27.82
N SER A 101 10.27 -9.98 -27.52
CA SER A 101 10.41 -8.58 -27.11
C SER A 101 10.11 -8.39 -25.63
N PRO A 102 11.11 -7.97 -24.82
CA PRO A 102 10.91 -7.60 -23.43
C PRO A 102 9.97 -6.40 -23.25
N PHE A 103 9.91 -5.48 -24.23
CA PHE A 103 8.98 -4.35 -24.21
C PHE A 103 7.52 -4.83 -24.24
N LEU A 104 7.21 -5.80 -25.10
CA LEU A 104 5.83 -6.31 -25.23
C LEU A 104 5.37 -7.03 -23.95
N VAL A 105 6.28 -7.67 -23.21
CA VAL A 105 6.01 -8.22 -21.87
C VAL A 105 5.58 -7.10 -20.91
N SER A 106 6.36 -6.02 -20.82
CA SER A 106 6.00 -4.87 -19.98
C SER A 106 4.72 -4.16 -20.45
N LEU A 107 4.48 -4.09 -21.77
CA LEU A 107 3.28 -3.50 -22.33
C LEU A 107 2.03 -4.29 -21.91
N THR A 108 2.10 -5.62 -21.85
CA THR A 108 0.99 -6.44 -21.36
C THR A 108 0.69 -6.17 -19.88
N PHE A 109 1.72 -5.96 -19.06
CA PHE A 109 1.55 -5.57 -17.65
C PHE A 109 0.96 -4.15 -17.53
N PHE A 110 1.45 -3.21 -18.36
CA PHE A 110 0.88 -1.87 -18.47
C PHE A 110 -0.62 -1.94 -18.78
N LEU A 111 -1.02 -2.70 -19.79
CA LEU A 111 -2.43 -2.86 -20.18
C LEU A 111 -3.27 -3.50 -19.08
N ARG A 112 -2.71 -4.48 -18.34
CA ARG A 112 -3.39 -5.10 -17.19
C ARG A 112 -3.68 -4.12 -16.06
N PHE A 113 -2.74 -3.24 -15.73
CA PHE A 113 -2.89 -2.33 -14.59
C PHE A 113 -3.52 -0.98 -14.97
N THR A 114 -3.52 -0.60 -16.24
CA THR A 114 -4.11 0.66 -16.74
C THR A 114 -5.57 0.87 -16.30
N PRO A 115 -6.48 -0.12 -16.36
CA PRO A 115 -7.85 0.06 -15.91
C PRO A 115 -8.00 0.51 -14.45
N MET A 116 -7.01 0.24 -13.59
CA MET A 116 -7.03 0.68 -12.19
C MET A 116 -6.98 2.20 -12.06
N LEU A 117 -6.39 2.93 -13.02
CA LEU A 117 -6.42 4.39 -13.06
C LEU A 117 -7.84 4.96 -13.15
N PHE A 118 -8.73 4.20 -13.79
CA PHE A 118 -10.14 4.56 -13.98
C PHE A 118 -11.05 3.94 -12.90
N GLY A 119 -10.46 3.31 -11.88
CA GLY A 119 -11.18 2.62 -10.80
C GLY A 119 -12.23 3.48 -10.09
N PHE A 120 -12.04 4.81 -10.04
CA PHE A 120 -13.04 5.74 -9.51
C PHE A 120 -14.36 5.72 -10.29
N GLY A 121 -14.32 5.63 -11.62
CA GLY A 121 -15.52 5.51 -12.45
C GLY A 121 -16.17 4.13 -12.34
N ILE A 122 -15.34 3.09 -12.25
CA ILE A 122 -15.77 1.70 -12.08
C ILE A 122 -16.46 1.50 -10.72
N GLY A 123 -15.97 2.15 -9.66
CA GLY A 123 -16.58 2.14 -8.32
C GLY A 123 -17.99 2.72 -8.30
N VAL A 124 -18.24 3.83 -9.01
CA VAL A 124 -19.58 4.45 -9.09
C VAL A 124 -20.58 3.53 -9.81
N ILE A 125 -20.14 2.82 -10.84
CA ILE A 125 -20.97 1.83 -11.54
C ILE A 125 -21.22 0.63 -10.62
N ALA A 126 -20.17 0.14 -9.96
CA ALA A 126 -20.26 -0.93 -8.98
C ALA A 126 -21.19 -0.59 -7.81
N ASP A 127 -21.28 0.70 -7.48
CA ASP A 127 -22.18 1.18 -6.46
C ASP A 127 -23.66 1.20 -6.87
N ARG A 128 -23.98 1.14 -8.16
CA ARG A 128 -25.38 1.09 -8.62
C ARG A 128 -25.86 -0.33 -8.90
N MET A 129 -24.93 -1.28 -9.02
CA MET A 129 -25.23 -2.67 -9.36
C MET A 129 -25.34 -3.54 -8.11
N ASN A 130 -26.06 -4.65 -8.22
CA ASN A 130 -26.01 -5.69 -7.20
C ASN A 130 -24.60 -6.29 -7.18
N ARG A 131 -23.89 -6.13 -6.05
CA ARG A 131 -22.49 -6.56 -5.85
C ARG A 131 -22.24 -8.03 -6.19
N LYS A 132 -23.16 -8.93 -5.79
CA LYS A 132 -23.09 -10.35 -6.16
C LYS A 132 -23.14 -10.54 -7.67
N ARG A 133 -24.07 -9.87 -8.36
CA ARG A 133 -24.21 -9.99 -9.83
C ARG A 133 -22.99 -9.44 -10.55
N LEU A 134 -22.45 -8.31 -10.09
CA LEU A 134 -21.25 -7.72 -10.67
C LEU A 134 -20.02 -8.62 -10.49
N MET A 135 -19.81 -9.17 -9.29
CA MET A 135 -18.74 -10.13 -9.03
C MET A 135 -18.88 -11.39 -9.87
N ALA A 136 -20.08 -11.99 -9.94
CA ALA A 136 -20.33 -13.17 -10.77
C ALA A 136 -20.12 -12.88 -12.27
N PHE A 137 -20.55 -11.72 -12.75
CA PHE A 137 -20.30 -11.30 -14.12
C PHE A 137 -18.78 -11.18 -14.41
N GLY A 138 -18.03 -10.53 -13.53
CA GLY A 138 -16.58 -10.41 -13.65
C GLY A 138 -15.85 -11.76 -13.65
N LEU A 139 -16.27 -12.70 -12.80
CA LEU A 139 -15.75 -14.06 -12.78
C LEU A 139 -16.06 -14.81 -14.09
N GLY A 140 -17.27 -14.63 -14.64
CA GLY A 140 -17.64 -15.17 -15.95
C GLY A 140 -16.76 -14.61 -17.07
N VAL A 141 -16.54 -13.29 -17.09
CA VAL A 141 -15.66 -12.64 -18.07
C VAL A 141 -14.24 -13.18 -17.98
N GLN A 142 -13.65 -13.27 -16.78
CA GLN A 142 -12.30 -13.83 -16.61
C GLN A 142 -12.20 -15.30 -17.04
N MET A 143 -13.21 -16.12 -16.71
CA MET A 143 -13.30 -17.50 -17.19
C MET A 143 -13.36 -17.57 -18.72
N THR A 144 -14.16 -16.71 -19.35
CA THR A 144 -14.26 -16.64 -20.83
C THR A 144 -12.94 -16.20 -21.45
N VAL A 145 -12.26 -15.18 -20.91
CA VAL A 145 -10.94 -14.76 -21.40
C VAL A 145 -9.95 -15.92 -21.31
N ALA A 146 -9.88 -16.61 -20.16
CA ALA A 146 -9.02 -17.78 -20.00
C ALA A 146 -9.35 -18.89 -21.00
N ALA A 147 -10.64 -19.17 -21.24
CA ALA A 147 -11.07 -20.19 -22.21
C ALA A 147 -10.72 -19.82 -23.66
N VAL A 148 -10.89 -18.56 -24.03
CA VAL A 148 -10.51 -18.06 -25.36
C VAL A 148 -9.00 -18.17 -25.55
N LEU A 149 -8.20 -17.70 -24.59
CA LEU A 149 -6.75 -17.79 -24.66
C LEU A 149 -6.26 -19.24 -24.71
N ALA A 150 -6.82 -20.14 -23.88
CA ALA A 150 -6.51 -21.57 -23.94
C ALA A 150 -6.81 -22.16 -25.33
N THR A 151 -7.98 -21.83 -25.90
CA THR A 151 -8.39 -22.33 -27.23
C THR A 151 -7.46 -21.83 -28.32
N LEU A 152 -7.09 -20.55 -28.30
CA LEU A 152 -6.18 -19.96 -29.28
C LEU A 152 -4.79 -20.58 -29.21
N VAL A 153 -4.30 -20.88 -28.00
CA VAL A 153 -3.01 -21.56 -27.81
C VAL A 153 -3.06 -22.98 -28.36
N VAL A 154 -4.07 -23.78 -28.00
CA VAL A 154 -4.22 -25.17 -28.47
C VAL A 154 -4.39 -25.25 -30.00
N THR A 155 -5.04 -24.26 -30.60
CA THR A 155 -5.24 -24.19 -32.05
C THR A 155 -4.08 -23.55 -32.81
N ASN A 156 -3.01 -23.14 -32.12
CA ASN A 156 -1.89 -22.37 -32.67
C ASN A 156 -2.31 -21.09 -33.41
N ALA A 157 -3.44 -20.50 -33.04
CA ALA A 157 -3.97 -19.25 -33.58
C ALA A 157 -3.69 -18.04 -32.66
N ILE A 158 -2.87 -18.25 -31.62
CA ILE A 158 -2.55 -17.21 -30.64
C ILE A 158 -1.56 -16.19 -31.20
N ASP A 159 -1.95 -14.92 -31.12
CA ASP A 159 -1.10 -13.75 -31.39
C ASP A 159 -0.99 -12.87 -30.15
N TYR A 160 0.05 -12.04 -30.11
CA TYR A 160 0.29 -11.07 -29.04
C TYR A 160 -0.93 -10.20 -28.70
N TRP A 161 -1.66 -9.71 -29.70
CA TRP A 161 -2.78 -8.79 -29.45
C TRP A 161 -3.92 -9.45 -28.65
N HIS A 162 -4.08 -10.78 -28.74
CA HIS A 162 -5.04 -11.51 -27.90
C HIS A 162 -4.65 -11.45 -26.42
N LEU A 163 -3.35 -11.59 -26.11
CA LEU A 163 -2.81 -11.44 -24.75
C LEU A 163 -2.99 -10.02 -24.24
N ALA A 164 -2.73 -9.02 -25.09
CA ALA A 164 -2.90 -7.61 -24.78
C ALA A 164 -4.36 -7.25 -24.45
N VAL A 165 -5.31 -7.71 -25.27
CA VAL A 165 -6.75 -7.53 -25.03
C VAL A 165 -7.21 -8.29 -23.80
N GLY A 166 -6.78 -9.54 -23.63
CA GLY A 166 -7.08 -10.34 -22.44
C GLY A 166 -6.59 -9.68 -21.15
N ALA A 167 -5.36 -9.15 -21.15
CA ALA A 167 -4.81 -8.42 -20.02
C ALA A 167 -5.63 -7.16 -19.68
N LEU A 168 -6.04 -6.38 -20.67
CA LEU A 168 -6.86 -5.19 -20.49
C LEU A 168 -8.25 -5.54 -19.89
N ILE A 169 -8.91 -6.58 -20.41
CA ILE A 169 -10.21 -7.03 -19.92
C ILE A 169 -10.10 -7.55 -18.48
N THR A 170 -9.12 -8.42 -18.20
CA THR A 170 -8.86 -8.95 -16.85
C THR A 170 -8.54 -7.82 -15.87
N GLY A 171 -7.74 -6.85 -16.29
CA GLY A 171 -7.45 -5.63 -15.52
C GLY A 171 -8.69 -4.82 -15.16
N ALA A 172 -9.60 -4.64 -16.12
CA ALA A 172 -10.86 -3.91 -15.91
C ALA A 172 -11.78 -4.64 -14.92
N VAL A 173 -11.88 -5.97 -15.03
CA VAL A 173 -12.62 -6.77 -14.06
C VAL A 173 -11.99 -6.64 -12.67
N MET A 174 -10.66 -6.79 -12.57
CA MET A 174 -9.91 -6.72 -11.31
C MET A 174 -10.09 -5.38 -10.58
N ALA A 175 -10.14 -4.27 -11.33
CA ALA A 175 -10.39 -2.94 -10.78
C ALA A 175 -11.75 -2.82 -10.08
N SER A 176 -12.75 -3.62 -10.49
CA SER A 176 -14.08 -3.68 -9.85
C SER A 176 -14.19 -4.78 -8.78
N GLU A 177 -13.56 -5.92 -9.00
CA GLU A 177 -13.78 -7.14 -8.23
C GLU A 177 -13.23 -7.02 -6.80
N PHE A 178 -11.99 -6.51 -6.66
CA PHE A 178 -11.37 -6.31 -5.36
C PHE A 178 -12.17 -5.43 -4.39
N PRO A 179 -12.62 -4.21 -4.75
CA PRO A 179 -13.40 -3.37 -3.84
C PRO A 179 -14.76 -4.00 -3.54
N VAL A 180 -15.44 -4.56 -4.54
CA VAL A 180 -16.75 -5.21 -4.36
C VAL A 180 -16.66 -6.35 -3.35
N ARG A 181 -15.68 -7.25 -3.51
CA ARG A 181 -15.49 -8.38 -2.59
C ARG A 181 -15.15 -7.92 -1.17
N ARG A 182 -14.29 -6.91 -1.02
CA ARG A 182 -13.95 -6.35 0.30
C ARG A 182 -15.17 -5.74 1.00
N THR A 183 -16.02 -5.01 0.28
CA THR A 183 -17.28 -4.49 0.84
C THR A 183 -18.22 -5.62 1.26
N MET A 184 -18.41 -6.64 0.42
CA MET A 184 -19.27 -7.79 0.76
C MET A 184 -18.77 -8.53 2.01
N ILE A 185 -17.46 -8.68 2.18
CA ILE A 185 -16.88 -9.27 3.40
C ILE A 185 -17.22 -8.41 4.62
N GLY A 186 -17.05 -7.09 4.53
CA GLY A 186 -17.36 -6.17 5.63
C GLY A 186 -18.83 -6.16 6.05
N GLU A 187 -19.74 -6.47 5.14
CA GLU A 187 -21.19 -6.53 5.41
C GLU A 187 -21.65 -7.87 6.01
N ILE A 188 -20.89 -8.95 5.81
CA ILE A 188 -21.23 -10.30 6.26
C ILE A 188 -20.56 -10.65 7.60
N VAL A 189 -19.47 -9.96 7.92
CA VAL A 189 -18.66 -10.23 9.11
C VAL A 189 -19.03 -9.25 10.22
N ASP A 190 -19.30 -9.77 11.42
CA ASP A 190 -19.54 -8.95 12.61
C ASP A 190 -18.37 -7.98 12.83
N PRO A 191 -18.61 -6.72 13.27
CA PRO A 191 -17.56 -5.72 13.47
C PRO A 191 -16.37 -6.22 14.29
N ASP A 192 -16.63 -7.01 15.34
CA ASP A 192 -15.60 -7.59 16.23
C ASP A 192 -14.72 -8.65 15.56
N ARG A 193 -15.13 -9.16 14.40
CA ARG A 193 -14.47 -10.24 13.65
C ARG A 193 -13.80 -9.79 12.37
N VAL A 194 -13.94 -8.51 11.99
CA VAL A 194 -13.31 -7.94 10.80
C VAL A 194 -11.79 -8.15 10.81
N GLY A 195 -11.14 -8.04 11.98
CA GLY A 195 -9.71 -8.31 12.11
C GLY A 195 -9.33 -9.74 11.74
N GLN A 196 -10.13 -10.74 12.13
CA GLN A 196 -9.91 -12.15 11.75
C GLN A 196 -10.14 -12.36 10.24
N ALA A 197 -11.15 -11.71 9.66
CA ALA A 197 -11.42 -11.76 8.23
C ALA A 197 -10.25 -11.21 7.40
N VAL A 198 -9.75 -10.04 7.77
CA VAL A 198 -8.62 -9.38 7.10
C VAL A 198 -7.34 -10.21 7.24
N ALA A 199 -7.11 -10.83 8.40
CA ALA A 199 -5.95 -11.70 8.61
C ALA A 199 -5.99 -12.93 7.69
N LEU A 200 -7.14 -13.59 7.56
CA LEU A 200 -7.33 -14.73 6.64
C LEU A 200 -7.18 -14.32 5.18
N GLU A 201 -7.74 -13.17 4.77
CA GLU A 201 -7.58 -12.65 3.40
C GLU A 201 -6.12 -12.33 3.07
N SER A 202 -5.42 -11.68 3.99
CA SER A 202 -4.00 -11.34 3.85
C SER A 202 -3.13 -12.61 3.77
N GLY A 203 -3.39 -13.60 4.63
CA GLY A 203 -2.69 -14.88 4.61
C GLY A 203 -2.90 -15.64 3.31
N THR A 204 -4.13 -15.70 2.80
CA THR A 204 -4.43 -16.32 1.51
C THR A 204 -3.79 -15.57 0.35
N SER A 205 -3.81 -14.25 0.33
CA SER A 205 -3.17 -13.44 -0.70
C SER A 205 -1.66 -13.67 -0.76
N ALA A 206 -1.00 -13.75 0.41
CA ALA A 206 0.41 -14.09 0.49
C ALA A 206 0.69 -15.53 0.01
N GLY A 207 -0.14 -16.49 0.42
CA GLY A 207 -0.07 -17.87 -0.05
C GLY A 207 -0.24 -17.98 -1.57
N SER A 208 -1.20 -17.25 -2.16
CA SER A 208 -1.41 -17.16 -3.60
C SER A 208 -0.21 -16.59 -4.34
N ARG A 209 0.50 -15.61 -3.76
CA ARG A 209 1.72 -15.05 -4.35
C ARG A 209 2.89 -16.02 -4.33
N ILE A 210 2.92 -16.94 -3.36
CA ILE A 210 3.91 -18.02 -3.31
C ILE A 210 3.53 -19.15 -4.26
N LEU A 211 2.28 -19.59 -4.26
CA LEU A 211 1.85 -20.77 -5.02
C LEU A 211 1.58 -20.47 -6.50
N GLY A 212 1.06 -19.29 -6.83
CA GLY A 212 0.66 -18.93 -8.19
C GLY A 212 1.81 -19.07 -9.21
N PRO A 213 2.96 -18.40 -9.01
CA PRO A 213 4.05 -18.44 -9.98
C PRO A 213 4.69 -19.83 -10.11
N ILE A 214 4.93 -20.56 -9.01
CA ILE A 214 5.51 -21.91 -9.10
C ILE A 214 4.56 -22.89 -9.80
N ILE A 215 3.24 -22.80 -9.56
CA ILE A 215 2.25 -23.59 -10.30
C ILE A 215 2.27 -23.18 -11.77
N GLY A 216 2.26 -21.87 -12.06
CA GLY A 216 2.32 -21.34 -13.42
C GLY A 216 3.53 -21.81 -14.21
N GLY A 217 4.72 -21.67 -13.64
CA GLY A 217 5.98 -22.11 -14.27
C GLY A 217 6.05 -23.63 -14.44
N THR A 218 5.49 -24.40 -13.49
CA THR A 218 5.41 -25.86 -13.61
C THR A 218 4.48 -26.28 -14.74
N PHE A 219 3.28 -25.71 -14.82
CA PHE A 219 2.34 -26.01 -15.90
C PHE A 219 2.90 -25.56 -17.26
N PHE A 220 3.51 -24.38 -17.32
CA PHE A 220 4.17 -23.88 -18.53
C PHE A 220 5.27 -24.83 -19.02
N ALA A 221 6.14 -25.31 -18.12
CA ALA A 221 7.23 -26.21 -18.47
C ALA A 221 6.78 -27.63 -18.87
N THR A 222 5.68 -28.13 -18.30
CA THR A 222 5.29 -29.55 -18.42
C THR A 222 4.15 -29.80 -19.41
N VAL A 223 3.16 -28.91 -19.44
CA VAL A 223 1.97 -29.00 -20.29
C VAL A 223 2.02 -27.98 -21.42
N GLY A 224 2.71 -26.85 -21.22
CA GLY A 224 2.71 -25.71 -22.13
C GLY A 224 1.83 -24.55 -21.63
N PRO A 225 1.80 -23.43 -22.36
CA PRO A 225 1.00 -22.24 -22.04
C PRO A 225 -0.50 -22.54 -21.89
N GLU A 226 -1.04 -23.49 -22.65
CA GLU A 226 -2.44 -23.91 -22.57
C GLU A 226 -2.81 -24.46 -21.20
N GLY A 227 -1.89 -25.15 -20.52
CA GLY A 227 -2.13 -25.70 -19.19
C GLY A 227 -2.42 -24.61 -18.17
N GLY A 228 -1.71 -23.48 -18.27
CA GLY A 228 -1.94 -22.30 -17.43
C GLY A 228 -3.32 -21.69 -17.63
N PHE A 229 -3.73 -21.49 -18.90
CA PHE A 229 -5.04 -20.93 -19.21
C PHE A 229 -6.20 -21.89 -18.93
N MET A 230 -6.03 -23.20 -19.16
CA MET A 230 -7.01 -24.23 -18.79
C MET A 230 -7.23 -24.26 -17.28
N LEU A 231 -6.16 -24.13 -16.48
CA LEU A 231 -6.28 -23.99 -15.04
C LEU A 231 -7.05 -22.72 -14.67
N GLY A 232 -6.87 -21.63 -15.42
CA GLY A 232 -7.70 -20.43 -15.33
C GLY A 232 -9.20 -20.69 -15.54
N VAL A 233 -9.57 -21.45 -16.57
CA VAL A 233 -10.96 -21.84 -16.80
C VAL A 233 -11.53 -22.57 -15.59
N VAL A 234 -10.76 -23.51 -15.02
CA VAL A 234 -11.18 -24.30 -13.85
C VAL A 234 -11.31 -23.42 -12.61
N LEU A 235 -10.30 -22.59 -12.28
CA LEU A 235 -10.29 -21.80 -11.06
C LEU A 235 -11.33 -20.66 -11.10
N TYR A 236 -11.44 -19.94 -12.22
CA TYR A 236 -12.47 -18.92 -12.38
C TYR A 236 -13.87 -19.53 -12.48
N GLY A 237 -14.01 -20.68 -13.13
CA GLY A 237 -15.27 -21.44 -13.17
C GLY A 237 -15.72 -21.89 -11.79
N LEU A 238 -14.81 -22.43 -10.98
CA LEU A 238 -15.10 -22.81 -9.59
C LEU A 238 -15.49 -21.59 -8.75
N ALA A 239 -14.75 -20.48 -8.86
CA ALA A 239 -15.09 -19.23 -8.18
C ALA A 239 -16.47 -18.71 -8.61
N LEU A 240 -16.82 -18.80 -9.90
CA LEU A 240 -18.13 -18.44 -10.44
C LEU A 240 -19.24 -19.32 -9.85
N LEU A 241 -19.06 -20.64 -9.82
CA LEU A 241 -20.02 -21.57 -9.23
C LEU A 241 -20.25 -21.27 -7.75
N VAL A 242 -19.17 -21.01 -7.00
CA VAL A 242 -19.25 -20.58 -5.60
C VAL A 242 -20.04 -19.27 -5.49
N ALA A 243 -19.74 -18.26 -6.31
CA ALA A 243 -20.45 -16.99 -6.32
C ALA A 243 -21.94 -17.14 -6.63
N LEU A 244 -22.32 -17.98 -7.60
CA LEU A 244 -23.71 -18.22 -7.97
C LEU A 244 -24.49 -18.92 -6.85
N SER A 245 -23.86 -19.86 -6.14
CA SER A 245 -24.45 -20.61 -5.02
C SER A 245 -24.74 -19.78 -3.76
N MET A 246 -24.19 -18.57 -3.67
CA MET A 246 -24.36 -17.69 -2.52
C MET A 246 -25.74 -17.02 -2.50
N ARG A 247 -26.31 -16.84 -1.31
CA ARG A 247 -27.40 -15.88 -1.09
C ARG A 247 -26.78 -14.62 -0.51
N TYR A 248 -27.02 -13.47 -1.15
CA TYR A 248 -26.51 -12.18 -0.72
C TYR A 248 -27.59 -11.14 -0.97
N THR A 249 -28.02 -10.48 0.11
CA THR A 249 -28.99 -9.39 0.07
C THR A 249 -28.21 -8.10 0.39
N PRO A 250 -28.15 -7.14 -0.55
CA PRO A 250 -27.45 -5.88 -0.30
C PRO A 250 -28.11 -5.13 0.87
N PRO A 251 -27.35 -4.59 1.82
CA PRO A 251 -27.89 -3.64 2.80
C PRO A 251 -28.46 -2.40 2.11
N GLY A 252 -29.50 -1.80 2.70
CA GLY A 252 -30.04 -0.50 2.25
C GLY A 252 -28.96 0.59 2.32
N ARG A 253 -28.91 1.46 1.31
CA ARG A 253 -27.83 2.44 1.14
C ARG A 253 -28.20 3.82 1.69
N GLU A 254 -27.28 4.41 2.44
CA GLU A 254 -27.09 5.86 2.51
C GLU A 254 -26.04 6.22 1.44
N THR A 255 -26.45 6.98 0.42
CA THR A 255 -25.50 7.51 -0.58
C THR A 255 -24.77 8.70 0.00
N GLU A 256 -23.46 8.61 0.19
CA GLU A 256 -22.64 9.81 0.38
C GLU A 256 -22.69 10.66 -0.90
N THR A 257 -22.94 11.96 -0.73
CA THR A 257 -23.26 12.92 -1.79
C THR A 257 -22.04 13.48 -2.52
N SER A 258 -20.82 13.15 -2.09
CA SER A 258 -19.58 13.76 -2.61
C SER A 258 -18.97 12.94 -3.75
N GLY A 259 -18.76 13.56 -4.91
CA GLY A 259 -18.19 12.91 -6.09
C GLY A 259 -16.75 12.39 -5.89
N PRO A 260 -16.32 11.31 -6.57
CA PRO A 260 -14.99 10.70 -6.38
C PRO A 260 -13.83 11.67 -6.55
N PHE A 261 -13.90 12.57 -7.54
CA PHE A 261 -12.86 13.56 -7.80
C PHE A 261 -12.71 14.56 -6.66
N GLN A 262 -13.82 14.96 -6.04
CA GLN A 262 -13.81 15.86 -4.89
C GLN A 262 -13.16 15.17 -3.68
N GLN A 263 -13.45 13.90 -3.43
CA GLN A 263 -12.83 13.13 -2.34
C GLN A 263 -11.31 12.99 -2.52
N ILE A 264 -10.83 12.77 -3.75
CA ILE A 264 -9.39 12.74 -4.06
C ILE A 264 -8.78 14.12 -3.81
N ARG A 265 -9.41 15.19 -4.29
CA ARG A 265 -8.93 16.57 -4.09
C ARG A 265 -8.81 16.91 -2.61
N GLU A 266 -9.81 16.56 -1.82
CA GLU A 266 -9.80 16.72 -0.35
C GLU A 266 -8.68 15.90 0.29
N GLY A 267 -8.48 14.64 -0.13
CA GLY A 267 -7.40 13.77 0.35
C GLY A 267 -6.01 14.33 0.05
N VAL A 268 -5.76 14.75 -1.20
CA VAL A 268 -4.49 15.35 -1.62
C VAL A 268 -4.24 16.68 -0.89
N SER A 269 -5.27 17.53 -0.75
CA SER A 269 -5.16 18.79 0.00
C SER A 269 -4.80 18.55 1.46
N TYR A 270 -5.41 17.53 2.09
CA TYR A 270 -5.12 17.16 3.47
C TYR A 270 -3.69 16.63 3.64
N ILE A 271 -3.23 15.79 2.72
CA ILE A 271 -1.88 15.22 2.74
C ILE A 271 -0.82 16.31 2.65
N ARG A 272 -1.03 17.35 1.83
CA ARG A 272 -0.11 18.49 1.69
C ARG A 272 0.16 19.21 3.02
N GLY A 273 -0.74 19.12 3.99
CA GLY A 273 -0.56 19.67 5.34
C GLY A 273 0.39 18.87 6.24
N SER A 274 0.82 17.65 5.85
CA SER A 274 1.74 16.82 6.64
C SER A 274 2.97 16.45 5.84
N ARG A 275 4.14 16.93 6.30
CA ARG A 275 5.43 16.58 5.69
C ARG A 275 5.69 15.07 5.73
N LEU A 276 5.20 14.39 6.77
CA LEU A 276 5.28 12.93 6.88
C LEU A 276 4.48 12.24 5.77
N MET A 277 3.20 12.59 5.60
CA MET A 277 2.36 11.97 4.56
C MET A 277 2.86 12.30 3.15
N VAL A 278 3.34 13.52 2.90
CA VAL A 278 3.95 13.90 1.63
C VAL A 278 5.19 13.05 1.35
N GLY A 279 6.09 12.90 2.33
CA GLY A 279 7.27 12.06 2.20
C GLY A 279 6.91 10.60 1.89
N THR A 280 5.90 10.05 2.56
CA THR A 280 5.39 8.69 2.31
C THR A 280 4.78 8.55 0.90
N LEU A 281 4.00 9.53 0.42
CA LEU A 281 3.48 9.49 -0.95
C LEU A 281 4.57 9.62 -2.00
N ILE A 282 5.60 10.43 -1.78
CA ILE A 282 6.73 10.56 -2.72
C ILE A 282 7.48 9.23 -2.83
N VAL A 283 7.85 8.61 -1.70
CA VAL A 283 8.50 7.28 -1.72
C VAL A 283 7.59 6.24 -2.38
N THR A 284 6.27 6.30 -2.14
CA THR A 284 5.29 5.46 -2.84
C THR A 284 5.35 5.63 -4.34
N LEU A 285 5.35 6.87 -4.84
CA LEU A 285 5.45 7.17 -6.26
C LEU A 285 6.72 6.59 -6.85
N LEU A 286 7.87 6.86 -6.21
CA LEU A 286 9.18 6.41 -6.67
C LEU A 286 9.26 4.89 -6.75
N MET A 287 8.71 4.18 -5.75
CA MET A 287 8.67 2.71 -5.76
C MET A 287 7.80 2.15 -6.89
N ASN A 288 6.66 2.78 -7.20
CA ASN A 288 5.79 2.35 -8.30
C ASN A 288 6.35 2.67 -9.69
N VAL A 289 7.13 3.74 -9.82
CA VAL A 289 7.71 4.16 -11.10
C VAL A 289 9.06 3.50 -11.40
N PHE A 290 9.89 3.24 -10.38
CA PHE A 290 11.28 2.78 -10.57
C PHE A 290 11.58 1.41 -9.95
N GLY A 291 10.86 1.02 -8.89
CA GLY A 291 11.10 -0.22 -8.16
C GLY A 291 10.30 -1.40 -8.72
N PHE A 292 8.98 -1.37 -8.52
CA PHE A 292 8.08 -2.49 -8.88
C PHE A 292 8.00 -2.87 -10.36
N PRO A 293 8.28 -2.00 -11.35
CA PRO A 293 8.25 -2.39 -12.75
C PRO A 293 9.15 -3.57 -13.11
N TYR A 294 10.21 -3.83 -12.34
CA TYR A 294 11.11 -4.97 -12.54
C TYR A 294 10.37 -6.33 -12.64
N VAL A 295 9.17 -6.44 -12.06
CA VAL A 295 8.37 -7.67 -12.07
C VAL A 295 8.06 -8.18 -13.48
N SER A 296 7.92 -7.30 -14.49
CA SER A 296 7.70 -7.72 -15.87
C SER A 296 8.97 -8.23 -16.55
N GLN A 297 10.14 -7.74 -16.11
CA GLN A 297 11.44 -8.12 -16.66
C GLN A 297 12.09 -9.30 -15.92
N GLN A 298 11.61 -9.62 -14.71
CA GLN A 298 12.16 -10.71 -13.91
C GLN A 298 12.10 -12.08 -14.65
N PRO A 299 10.98 -12.49 -15.29
CA PRO A 299 10.93 -13.72 -16.07
C PRO A 299 11.89 -13.73 -17.26
N VAL A 300 12.02 -12.58 -17.93
CA VAL A 300 12.89 -12.41 -19.10
C VAL A 300 14.35 -12.60 -18.70
N VAL A 301 14.81 -11.93 -17.64
CA VAL A 301 16.17 -12.09 -17.10
C VAL A 301 16.43 -13.53 -16.65
N ALA A 302 15.47 -14.15 -15.95
CA ALA A 302 15.63 -15.51 -15.48
C ALA A 302 15.80 -16.52 -16.63
N ARG A 303 15.03 -16.36 -17.71
CA ARG A 303 15.08 -17.27 -18.86
C ARG A 303 16.28 -17.01 -19.78
N GLU A 304 16.51 -15.76 -20.16
CA GLU A 304 17.52 -15.40 -21.17
C GLU A 304 18.94 -15.27 -20.61
N HIS A 305 19.09 -14.92 -19.32
CA HIS A 305 20.40 -14.63 -18.75
C HIS A 305 20.81 -15.63 -17.67
N LEU A 306 19.90 -16.03 -16.79
CA LEU A 306 20.18 -17.11 -15.83
C LEU A 306 20.04 -18.51 -16.48
N MET A 307 19.51 -18.58 -17.71
CA MET A 307 19.39 -19.80 -18.51
C MET A 307 18.68 -20.94 -17.75
N VAL A 308 17.67 -20.60 -16.94
CA VAL A 308 16.89 -21.57 -16.17
C VAL A 308 15.56 -21.90 -16.83
N ASN A 309 15.04 -23.08 -16.51
CA ASN A 309 13.72 -23.53 -16.99
C ASN A 309 12.57 -22.75 -16.33
N ASP A 310 11.36 -22.86 -16.90
CA ASP A 310 10.19 -22.09 -16.45
C ASP A 310 9.74 -22.44 -15.02
N VAL A 311 10.03 -23.66 -14.55
CA VAL A 311 9.79 -24.07 -13.16
C VAL A 311 10.61 -23.20 -12.20
N LEU A 312 11.90 -23.01 -12.51
CA LEU A 312 12.80 -22.17 -11.74
C LEU A 312 12.47 -20.68 -11.90
N VAL A 313 11.98 -20.23 -13.06
CA VAL A 313 11.43 -18.87 -13.20
C VAL A 313 10.25 -18.65 -12.24
N GLY A 314 9.33 -19.61 -12.19
CA GLY A 314 8.21 -19.61 -11.25
C GLY A 314 8.67 -19.62 -9.79
N ALA A 315 9.63 -20.49 -9.45
CA ALA A 315 10.21 -20.56 -8.10
C ALA A 315 10.88 -19.24 -7.68
N LEU A 316 11.53 -18.54 -8.61
CA LEU A 316 12.15 -17.24 -8.37
C LEU A 316 11.12 -16.13 -8.09
N GLN A 317 9.93 -16.16 -8.71
CA GLN A 317 8.84 -15.26 -8.31
C GLN A 317 8.22 -15.66 -6.97
N SER A 318 8.05 -16.96 -6.74
CA SER A 318 7.47 -17.48 -5.50
C SER A 318 8.31 -17.17 -4.26
N ILE A 319 9.64 -17.17 -4.37
CA ILE A 319 10.53 -16.87 -3.24
C ILE A 319 10.42 -15.40 -2.80
N GLU A 320 10.12 -14.47 -3.72
CA GLU A 320 9.80 -13.08 -3.38
C GLU A 320 8.54 -13.02 -2.49
N GLY A 321 7.50 -13.78 -2.87
CA GLY A 321 6.28 -13.93 -2.08
C GLY A 321 6.54 -14.49 -0.69
N LEU A 322 7.43 -15.48 -0.58
CA LEU A 322 7.81 -16.08 0.71
C LEU A 322 8.59 -15.08 1.58
N GLY A 323 9.51 -14.34 0.98
CA GLY A 323 10.21 -13.23 1.63
C GLY A 323 9.26 -12.17 2.15
N ALA A 324 8.25 -11.79 1.34
CA ALA A 324 7.23 -10.84 1.76
C ALA A 324 6.36 -11.37 2.91
N PHE A 325 6.00 -12.66 2.90
CA PHE A 325 5.26 -13.29 3.99
C PHE A 325 6.06 -13.28 5.30
N ILE A 326 7.32 -13.71 5.26
CA ILE A 326 8.20 -13.70 6.44
C ILE A 326 8.46 -12.26 6.91
N GLY A 327 8.70 -11.32 6.00
CA GLY A 327 8.86 -9.90 6.31
C GLY A 327 7.64 -9.32 7.02
N ALA A 328 6.42 -9.64 6.56
CA ALA A 328 5.19 -9.24 7.22
C ALA A 328 5.08 -9.82 8.65
N ALA A 329 5.43 -11.09 8.84
CA ALA A 329 5.44 -11.71 10.17
C ALA A 329 6.45 -11.03 11.11
N LEU A 330 7.66 -10.69 10.62
CA LEU A 330 8.66 -9.95 11.39
C LEU A 330 8.16 -8.55 11.78
N ILE A 331 7.46 -7.87 10.88
CA ILE A 331 6.84 -6.57 11.17
C ILE A 331 5.80 -6.71 12.28
N VAL A 332 4.93 -7.72 12.23
CA VAL A 332 3.94 -7.96 13.30
C VAL A 332 4.61 -8.23 14.64
N ALA A 333 5.70 -9.00 14.65
CA ALA A 333 6.40 -9.35 15.88
C ALA A 333 7.20 -8.17 16.48
N PHE A 334 7.82 -7.32 15.66
CA PHE A 334 8.84 -6.39 16.12
C PHE A 334 8.56 -4.90 15.81
N ALA A 335 7.67 -4.58 14.87
CA ALA A 335 7.43 -3.19 14.49
C ALA A 335 6.68 -2.43 15.58
N ARG A 336 7.23 -1.28 15.98
CA ARG A 336 6.61 -0.33 16.90
C ARG A 336 6.40 0.99 16.18
N PRO A 337 5.42 1.83 16.58
CA PRO A 337 5.13 3.11 15.91
C PRO A 337 6.36 4.00 15.70
N ASN A 338 7.28 4.02 16.66
CA ASN A 338 8.54 4.77 16.59
C ASN A 338 9.50 4.26 15.48
N HIS A 339 9.28 3.06 14.95
CA HIS A 339 10.12 2.45 13.92
C HIS A 339 9.47 2.46 12.54
N TYR A 340 8.19 2.86 12.40
CA TYR A 340 7.45 2.68 11.15
C TYR A 340 8.10 3.37 9.95
N THR A 341 8.52 4.63 10.12
CA THR A 341 9.19 5.39 9.05
C THR A 341 10.55 4.82 8.66
N ARG A 342 11.30 4.27 9.62
CA ARG A 342 12.59 3.60 9.37
C ARG A 342 12.41 2.27 8.66
N ILE A 343 11.47 1.44 9.12
CA ILE A 343 11.13 0.16 8.48
C ILE A 343 10.65 0.42 7.05
N TYR A 344 9.83 1.45 6.85
CA TYR A 344 9.37 1.87 5.53
C TYR A 344 10.54 2.23 4.61
N LEU A 345 11.40 3.15 5.04
CA LEU A 345 12.50 3.65 4.22
C LEU A 345 13.55 2.56 3.95
N TYR A 346 14.01 1.87 5.00
CA TYR A 346 15.02 0.81 4.84
C TYR A 346 14.47 -0.41 4.11
N GLY A 347 13.19 -0.72 4.27
CA GLY A 347 12.50 -1.75 3.47
C GLY A 347 12.47 -1.40 1.99
N SER A 348 12.15 -0.14 1.66
CA SER A 348 12.18 0.38 0.28
C SER A 348 13.58 0.30 -0.32
N LEU A 349 14.60 0.72 0.44
CA LEU A 349 16.00 0.65 0.02
C LEU A 349 16.46 -0.81 -0.16
N LEU A 350 16.10 -1.70 0.76
CA LEU A 350 16.42 -3.13 0.68
C LEU A 350 15.84 -3.75 -0.58
N PHE A 351 14.57 -3.45 -0.89
CA PHE A 351 13.93 -3.93 -2.12
C PHE A 351 14.67 -3.44 -3.37
N VAL A 352 14.93 -2.13 -3.49
CA VAL A 352 15.60 -1.58 -4.67
C VAL A 352 17.03 -2.12 -4.81
N VAL A 353 17.79 -2.18 -3.71
CA VAL A 353 19.14 -2.78 -3.73
C VAL A 353 19.08 -4.25 -4.14
N ALA A 354 18.11 -5.02 -3.65
CA ALA A 354 17.92 -6.40 -4.06
C ALA A 354 17.65 -6.51 -5.57
N THR A 355 16.79 -5.65 -6.15
CA THR A 355 16.54 -5.66 -7.60
C THR A 355 17.79 -5.31 -8.43
N ILE A 356 18.61 -4.37 -7.96
CA ILE A 356 19.88 -4.02 -8.60
C ILE A 356 20.86 -5.20 -8.56
N VAL A 357 21.01 -5.83 -7.38
CA VAL A 357 21.90 -6.99 -7.20
C VAL A 357 21.42 -8.17 -8.05
N PHE A 358 20.11 -8.43 -8.11
CA PHE A 358 19.50 -9.42 -8.99
C PHE A 358 19.87 -9.16 -10.46
N SER A 359 19.73 -7.92 -10.94
CA SER A 359 20.04 -7.56 -12.33
C SER A 359 21.48 -7.88 -12.73
N ARG A 360 22.42 -7.89 -11.78
CA ARG A 360 23.84 -8.15 -12.03
C ARG A 360 24.32 -9.54 -11.63
N SER A 361 23.44 -10.37 -11.09
CA SER A 361 23.77 -11.74 -10.76
C SER A 361 23.80 -12.63 -12.00
N ASP A 362 24.80 -13.52 -12.08
CA ASP A 362 24.88 -14.61 -13.07
C ASP A 362 24.63 -15.99 -12.41
N TRP A 363 24.37 -16.01 -11.10
CA TRP A 363 24.19 -17.25 -10.34
C TRP A 363 22.77 -17.34 -9.78
N TYR A 364 21.99 -18.30 -10.26
CA TYR A 364 20.57 -18.45 -9.93
C TYR A 364 20.30 -18.49 -8.42
N TRP A 365 21.06 -19.26 -7.63
CA TRP A 365 20.81 -19.38 -6.19
C TRP A 365 21.11 -18.10 -5.41
N PHE A 366 22.07 -17.30 -5.89
CA PHE A 366 22.31 -15.97 -5.34
C PHE A 366 21.19 -15.00 -5.71
N SER A 367 20.70 -15.04 -6.96
CA SER A 367 19.48 -14.34 -7.37
C SER A 367 18.28 -14.73 -6.52
N PHE A 368 18.10 -16.01 -6.25
CA PHE A 368 17.03 -16.57 -5.42
C PHE A 368 17.05 -16.00 -4.00
N GLY A 369 18.23 -16.01 -3.34
CA GLY A 369 18.40 -15.38 -2.03
C GLY A 369 18.21 -13.87 -2.04
N THR A 370 18.66 -13.18 -3.10
CA THR A 370 18.51 -11.72 -3.23
C THR A 370 17.04 -11.34 -3.37
N VAL A 371 16.30 -12.03 -4.23
CA VAL A 371 14.85 -11.80 -4.45
C VAL A 371 14.04 -12.12 -3.19
N PHE A 372 14.43 -13.12 -2.40
CA PHE A 372 13.85 -13.37 -1.07
C PHE A 372 13.94 -12.12 -0.16
N PHE A 373 15.14 -11.54 -0.02
CA PHE A 373 15.32 -10.33 0.78
C PHE A 373 14.62 -9.10 0.17
N GLY A 374 14.53 -9.05 -1.16
CA GLY A 374 13.67 -8.11 -1.88
C GLY A 374 12.23 -8.20 -1.39
N GLY A 375 11.67 -9.40 -1.30
CA GLY A 375 10.34 -9.66 -0.74
C GLY A 375 10.16 -9.11 0.68
N VAL A 376 11.14 -9.33 1.57
CA VAL A 376 11.13 -8.77 2.93
C VAL A 376 11.07 -7.23 2.91
N GLY A 377 11.87 -6.62 2.01
CA GLY A 377 11.86 -5.18 1.77
C GLY A 377 10.51 -4.67 1.25
N MET A 378 9.90 -5.39 0.32
CA MET A 378 8.57 -5.06 -0.22
C MET A 378 7.49 -5.10 0.86
N ALA A 379 7.48 -6.12 1.73
CA ALA A 379 6.54 -6.20 2.84
C ALA A 379 6.72 -5.03 3.82
N SER A 380 7.96 -4.67 4.10
CA SER A 380 8.32 -3.51 4.94
C SER A 380 7.82 -2.20 4.36
N PHE A 381 7.95 -2.01 3.04
CA PHE A 381 7.36 -0.88 2.33
C PHE A 381 5.82 -0.89 2.44
N ALA A 382 5.16 -1.97 2.04
CA ALA A 382 3.71 -2.01 1.89
C ALA A 382 2.96 -1.87 3.23
N ALA A 383 3.42 -2.60 4.25
CA ALA A 383 2.79 -2.56 5.58
C ALA A 383 2.94 -1.16 6.22
N MET A 384 4.14 -0.59 6.16
CA MET A 384 4.41 0.70 6.81
C MET A 384 3.82 1.87 6.02
N GLN A 385 3.73 1.81 4.70
CA GLN A 385 3.03 2.80 3.89
C GLN A 385 1.60 3.01 4.41
N SER A 386 0.83 1.92 4.50
CA SER A 386 -0.56 1.96 4.96
C SER A 386 -0.63 2.39 6.44
N ALA A 387 0.23 1.85 7.29
CA ALA A 387 0.25 2.17 8.72
C ALA A 387 0.56 3.66 8.99
N ILE A 388 1.58 4.23 8.32
CA ILE A 388 1.95 5.64 8.46
C ILE A 388 0.79 6.53 8.02
N MET A 389 0.19 6.26 6.86
CA MET A 389 -0.89 7.07 6.31
C MET A 389 -2.15 7.03 7.18
N ILE A 390 -2.54 5.84 7.67
CA ILE A 390 -3.71 5.67 8.55
C ILE A 390 -3.49 6.30 9.92
N TYR A 391 -2.29 6.14 10.49
CA TYR A 391 -1.96 6.70 11.80
C TYR A 391 -1.89 8.23 11.74
N ALA A 392 -1.27 8.77 10.70
CA ALA A 392 -1.13 10.21 10.53
C ALA A 392 -2.49 10.88 10.22
N ALA A 393 -3.41 10.17 9.56
CA ALA A 393 -4.71 10.73 9.19
C ALA A 393 -5.69 10.77 10.37
N SER A 394 -6.45 11.87 10.45
CA SER A 394 -7.63 11.94 11.32
C SER A 394 -8.69 10.89 10.90
N PRO A 395 -9.51 10.38 11.85
CA PRO A 395 -10.50 9.34 11.53
C PRO A 395 -11.39 9.66 10.32
N ALA A 396 -11.87 10.91 10.22
CA ALA A 396 -12.73 11.38 9.13
C ALA A 396 -12.03 11.48 7.77
N MET A 397 -10.70 11.53 7.73
CA MET A 397 -9.91 11.69 6.49
C MET A 397 -9.24 10.39 6.03
N ARG A 398 -9.26 9.32 6.83
CA ARG A 398 -8.57 8.05 6.51
C ARG A 398 -8.94 7.49 5.15
N ALA A 399 -10.22 7.45 4.80
CA ALA A 399 -10.69 6.94 3.52
C ALA A 399 -10.16 7.79 2.34
N ARG A 400 -10.25 9.12 2.44
CA ARG A 400 -9.77 10.06 1.42
C ARG A 400 -8.25 9.99 1.23
N VAL A 401 -7.50 9.84 2.33
CA VAL A 401 -6.05 9.66 2.33
C VAL A 401 -5.66 8.34 1.67
N MET A 402 -6.32 7.24 2.00
CA MET A 402 -6.06 5.93 1.37
C MET A 402 -6.49 5.90 -0.10
N GLY A 403 -7.54 6.63 -0.49
CA GLY A 403 -7.91 6.82 -1.90
C GLY A 403 -6.81 7.56 -2.68
N SER A 404 -6.15 8.55 -2.06
CA SER A 404 -5.00 9.23 -2.65
C SER A 404 -3.79 8.28 -2.80
N VAL A 405 -3.54 7.41 -1.81
CA VAL A 405 -2.51 6.36 -1.92
C VAL A 405 -2.79 5.44 -3.11
N ALA A 406 -4.03 4.98 -3.26
CA ALA A 406 -4.44 4.11 -4.37
C ALA A 406 -4.24 4.79 -5.74
N MET A 407 -4.52 6.08 -5.86
CA MET A 407 -4.25 6.86 -7.07
C MET A 407 -2.76 6.86 -7.43
N PHE A 408 -1.88 7.07 -6.45
CA PHE A 408 -0.43 7.08 -6.66
C PHE A 408 0.12 5.71 -7.03
N ILE A 409 -0.43 4.62 -6.46
CA ILE A 409 -0.14 3.25 -6.90
C ILE A 409 -0.59 3.05 -8.34
N GLY A 410 -1.74 3.61 -8.71
CA GLY A 410 -2.27 3.58 -10.07
C GLY A 410 -1.34 4.16 -11.13
N LEU A 411 -0.36 4.99 -10.77
CA LEU A 411 0.66 5.52 -11.69
C LEU A 411 1.77 4.51 -12.03
N GLY A 412 1.79 3.33 -11.40
CA GLY A 412 2.74 2.25 -11.68
C GLY A 412 2.87 1.81 -13.15
N PRO A 413 1.82 1.83 -14.00
CA PRO A 413 1.95 1.52 -15.43
C PRO A 413 2.97 2.43 -16.15
N ILE A 414 3.19 3.66 -15.71
CA ILE A 414 4.23 4.55 -16.27
C ILE A 414 5.62 3.90 -16.14
N GLY A 415 5.89 3.28 -15.00
CA GLY A 415 7.13 2.55 -14.77
C GLY A 415 7.27 1.31 -15.66
N GLN A 416 6.15 0.63 -15.98
CA GLN A 416 6.15 -0.52 -16.90
C GLN A 416 6.57 -0.10 -18.31
N ILE A 417 6.04 1.00 -18.83
CA ILE A 417 6.49 1.52 -20.14
C ILE A 417 7.97 1.90 -20.09
N ASN A 418 8.40 2.58 -19.02
CA ASN A 418 9.78 3.03 -18.89
C ASN A 418 10.78 1.85 -18.89
N ILE A 419 10.55 0.83 -18.06
CA ILE A 419 11.44 -0.32 -17.99
C ILE A 419 11.39 -1.16 -19.27
N GLY A 420 10.20 -1.30 -19.88
CA GLY A 420 10.04 -2.04 -21.14
C GLY A 420 10.82 -1.41 -22.28
N LEU A 421 10.74 -0.08 -22.43
CA LEU A 421 11.49 0.65 -23.46
C LEU A 421 13.00 0.50 -23.27
N LEU A 422 13.49 0.60 -22.02
CA LEU A 422 14.90 0.39 -21.72
C LEU A 422 15.35 -1.04 -21.99
N ALA A 423 14.49 -2.02 -21.71
CA ALA A 423 14.80 -3.44 -21.90
C ALA A 423 14.91 -3.81 -23.40
N ASP A 424 14.13 -3.17 -24.26
CA ASP A 424 14.13 -3.39 -25.71
C ASP A 424 15.25 -2.61 -26.42
N LEU A 425 15.57 -1.40 -25.95
CA LEU A 425 16.66 -0.58 -26.52
C LEU A 425 18.07 -1.07 -26.14
N ILE A 426 18.22 -1.69 -24.97
CA ILE A 426 19.52 -2.09 -24.43
C ILE A 426 19.50 -3.58 -24.10
N ASP A 427 19.00 -3.93 -22.93
CA ASP A 427 18.74 -5.30 -22.48
C ASP A 427 17.96 -5.27 -21.14
N PRO A 428 17.24 -6.34 -20.77
CA PRO A 428 16.47 -6.42 -19.52
C PRO A 428 17.29 -6.22 -18.23
N ARG A 429 18.55 -6.68 -18.16
CA ARG A 429 19.38 -6.55 -16.95
C ARG A 429 19.79 -5.10 -16.75
N THR A 430 20.27 -4.45 -17.80
CA THR A 430 20.66 -3.04 -17.78
C THR A 430 19.46 -2.14 -17.56
N ALA A 431 18.28 -2.48 -18.08
CA ALA A 431 17.04 -1.78 -17.78
C ALA A 431 16.72 -1.78 -16.28
N ILE A 432 16.74 -2.96 -15.63
CA ILE A 432 16.54 -3.07 -14.17
C ILE A 432 17.62 -2.31 -13.40
N LEU A 433 18.87 -2.35 -13.86
CA LEU A 433 19.97 -1.60 -13.23
C LEU A 433 19.74 -0.09 -13.30
N ILE A 434 19.33 0.45 -14.45
CA ILE A 434 19.06 1.87 -14.65
C ILE A 434 17.85 2.29 -13.82
N THR A 435 16.71 1.59 -13.93
CA THR A 435 15.50 1.93 -13.17
C THR A 435 15.73 1.76 -11.68
N GLY A 436 16.36 0.67 -11.24
CA GLY A 436 16.74 0.45 -9.85
C GLY A 436 17.71 1.52 -9.35
N GLY A 437 18.74 1.88 -10.13
CA GLY A 437 19.71 2.92 -9.79
C GLY A 437 19.07 4.31 -9.64
N THR A 438 18.20 4.70 -10.57
CA THR A 438 17.41 5.94 -10.47
C THR A 438 16.45 5.90 -9.28
N GLY A 439 15.81 4.76 -9.01
CA GLY A 439 15.00 4.53 -7.81
C GLY A 439 15.82 4.70 -6.53
N LEU A 440 17.01 4.11 -6.45
CA LEU A 440 17.88 4.21 -5.29
C LEU A 440 18.33 5.66 -5.08
N PHE A 441 18.78 6.33 -6.13
CA PHE A 441 19.18 7.74 -6.08
C PHE A 441 18.03 8.65 -5.61
N THR A 442 16.85 8.50 -6.20
CA THR A 442 15.67 9.31 -5.84
C THR A 442 15.15 9.00 -4.44
N LEU A 443 15.22 7.76 -3.98
CA LEU A 443 14.90 7.38 -2.60
C LEU A 443 15.87 7.98 -1.59
N LEU A 444 17.18 7.98 -1.89
CA LEU A 444 18.18 8.62 -1.05
C LEU A 444 17.97 10.14 -1.00
N LEU A 445 17.65 10.76 -2.14
CA LEU A 445 17.29 12.18 -2.20
C LEU A 445 16.02 12.47 -1.38
N ALA A 446 14.99 11.63 -1.49
CA ALA A 446 13.78 11.75 -0.68
C ALA A 446 14.09 11.57 0.81
N ALA A 447 14.97 10.64 1.19
CA ALA A 447 15.43 10.51 2.57
C ALA A 447 16.12 11.80 3.05
N VAL A 448 16.96 12.41 2.20
CA VAL A 448 17.62 13.70 2.46
C VAL A 448 16.61 14.84 2.64
N ALA A 449 15.70 15.01 1.68
CA ALA A 449 14.69 16.07 1.65
C ALA A 449 13.64 15.95 2.76
N PHE A 450 13.35 14.72 3.21
CA PHE A 450 12.38 14.44 4.28
C PHE A 450 13.07 13.75 5.47
N PRO A 451 13.85 14.48 6.30
CA PRO A 451 14.52 13.92 7.48
C PRO A 451 13.58 13.24 8.46
N ILE A 452 12.30 13.65 8.46
CA ILE A 452 11.25 13.07 9.29
C ILE A 452 11.10 11.56 9.04
N LEU A 453 11.34 11.08 7.81
CA LEU A 453 11.30 9.66 7.45
C LEU A 453 12.44 8.85 8.09
N ARG A 454 13.54 9.50 8.50
CA ARG A 454 14.68 8.86 9.19
C ARG A 454 14.56 8.92 10.71
N SER A 455 13.66 9.74 11.24
CA SER A 455 13.51 9.96 12.67
C SER A 455 12.68 8.85 13.33
N GLY A 456 13.11 8.39 14.51
CA GLY A 456 12.33 7.44 15.32
C GLY A 456 11.16 8.08 16.07
N ARG A 457 11.00 9.40 15.95
CA ARG A 457 9.93 10.21 16.57
C ARG A 457 9.06 10.88 15.52
N ALA A 458 9.08 10.39 14.29
CA ALA A 458 8.40 11.01 13.14
C ALA A 458 6.93 11.32 13.41
N MET A 459 6.23 10.37 14.05
CA MET A 459 4.80 10.51 14.37
C MET A 459 4.54 11.57 15.46
N GLU A 460 5.44 11.66 16.45
CA GLU A 460 5.35 12.67 17.52
C GLU A 460 5.68 14.07 16.96
N LEU A 461 6.72 14.17 16.14
CA LEU A 461 7.15 15.41 15.49
C LEU A 461 6.09 15.96 14.54
N ASP A 462 5.46 15.10 13.74
CA ASP A 462 4.38 15.50 12.83
C ASP A 462 3.13 15.97 13.60
N ARG A 463 2.80 15.31 14.72
CA ARG A 463 1.70 15.74 15.60
C ARG A 463 1.96 17.11 16.21
N VAL A 464 3.17 17.36 16.71
CA VAL A 464 3.56 18.67 17.29
C VAL A 464 3.53 19.76 16.21
N GLN A 465 4.06 19.48 15.01
CA GLN A 465 4.05 20.44 13.90
C GLN A 465 2.63 20.84 13.48
N ARG A 466 1.69 19.89 13.45
CA ARG A 466 0.30 20.21 13.11
C ARG A 466 -0.43 21.01 14.18
N LEU A 467 -0.12 20.76 15.46
CA LEU A 467 -0.70 21.55 16.56
C LEU A 467 -0.18 22.98 16.52
N ALA A 468 1.12 23.18 16.32
CA ALA A 468 1.71 24.51 16.16
C ALA A 468 1.10 25.27 14.96
N GLN A 469 0.94 24.60 13.81
CA GLN A 469 0.29 25.20 12.64
C GLN A 469 -1.17 25.58 12.89
N ALA A 470 -1.91 24.80 13.68
CA ALA A 470 -3.29 25.09 14.04
C ALA A 470 -3.40 26.26 15.03
N GLU A 471 -2.45 26.39 15.96
CA GLU A 471 -2.37 27.52 16.88
C GLU A 471 -2.00 28.82 16.14
N ASP A 472 -1.04 28.78 15.22
CA ASP A 472 -0.68 29.93 14.38
C ASP A 472 -1.86 30.43 13.53
N LEU A 473 -2.64 29.50 12.94
CA LEU A 473 -3.83 29.84 12.16
C LEU A 473 -4.92 30.51 13.02
N ARG A 474 -5.14 30.04 14.25
CA ARG A 474 -6.08 30.65 15.20
C ARG A 474 -5.63 32.04 15.63
N ALA A 475 -4.34 32.21 15.91
CA ALA A 475 -3.79 33.52 16.28
C ALA A 475 -3.95 34.56 15.15
N ILE A 476 -3.86 34.14 13.88
CA ILE A 476 -4.13 35.00 12.73
C ILE A 476 -5.61 35.39 12.65
N ASP A 477 -6.54 34.46 12.89
CA ASP A 477 -7.99 34.74 12.87
C ASP A 477 -8.40 35.68 14.02
N ASP A 478 -7.91 35.42 15.24
CA ASP A 478 -8.14 36.29 16.41
C ASP A 478 -7.58 37.72 16.17
N SER A 479 -6.46 37.84 15.44
CA SER A 479 -5.90 39.14 15.06
C SER A 479 -6.72 39.89 13.99
N ARG A 480 -7.50 39.16 13.18
CA ARG A 480 -8.43 39.73 12.19
C ARG A 480 -9.74 40.17 12.82
N GLU A 481 -10.30 39.38 13.73
CA GLU A 481 -11.51 39.77 14.48
C GLU A 481 -11.25 40.98 15.39
N SER A 482 -10.04 41.11 15.95
CA SER A 482 -9.68 42.27 16.77
C SER A 482 -9.33 43.54 15.97
N THR A 483 -9.22 43.45 14.64
CA THR A 483 -8.99 44.61 13.75
C THR A 483 -10.22 45.02 12.95
N GLU A 484 -11.31 44.25 12.98
CA GLU A 484 -12.61 44.77 12.54
C GLU A 484 -13.10 45.82 13.54
N PRO A 485 -13.31 47.08 13.13
CA PRO A 485 -13.88 48.07 14.02
C PRO A 485 -15.26 47.57 14.40
N THR A 486 -15.45 47.35 15.69
CA THR A 486 -16.77 47.14 16.30
C THR A 486 -17.58 48.37 15.91
N GLY A 487 -18.43 48.22 14.90
CA GLY A 487 -19.33 49.27 14.43
C GLY A 487 -20.22 49.66 15.59
N ALA A 488 -19.82 50.72 16.28
CA ALA A 488 -20.66 51.41 17.23
C ALA A 488 -21.85 52.02 16.47
N ASN A 489 -23.02 51.80 17.05
CA ASN A 489 -24.30 52.52 16.93
C ASN A 489 -24.35 53.77 16.02
#